data_AF-A0A9P4LAR1-F1
#
_entry.id   AF-A0A9P4LAR1-F1
#
_cell.length_a   1.000
_cell.length_b   1.000
_cell.length_c   1.000
_cell.angle_alpha   90.00
_cell.angle_beta   90.00
_cell.angle_gamma   90.00
#
_symmetry.space_group_name_H-M   'P 1'
#
loop_
_entity.id
_entity.type
_entity.pdbx_description
1 polymer ?
#
loop_
_entity_poly.entity_id
_entity_poly.type
_entity_poly.pdbx_seq_one_letter_code
_entity_poly.pdbx_strand_id
1 'polypeptide(L)'
;TNHGQTIFLPFASKFSSAYTPTVRGSINGKAFTFPVDTGSTGLIIGAPLLPNVKLDAKNEAKYQRGWEFLDSSSLLYTGRFVPLNVTFYGKTSARRAVTQVPVLVVQSVVKCPGYNPTTGKGVCPKGKSVKSTANLSHITYMGVGFGRNVAGSGIDFGTPDHNPFLNVIDINGHSTARLRTGYTLSTKGVYLGLTEKNTINADWVKLERGATENPRDWAGVRMSFKVNGAGDFKGTALVDTGVPQMYLQSAPIGTLPNVTIPNPAPSPAPKYTRRVTKGTHLAFAFPNFERGVAGYDFAVGDAAFPSQPKYVQPVSIGSGPFVNTGRNFLFGFTILFDAVDGRFGF
;
A
#
# COMPACT_ATOMS: atom_id res chain seq x y z
N THR A 1 15.29 -25.10 -0.63
CA THR A 1 14.02 -25.76 -1.01
C THR A 1 13.52 -25.17 -2.31
N ASN A 2 13.30 -25.99 -3.34
CA ASN A 2 12.91 -25.54 -4.67
C ASN A 2 11.44 -25.08 -4.65
N HIS A 3 11.21 -23.77 -4.55
CA HIS A 3 9.88 -23.18 -4.49
C HIS A 3 9.36 -23.00 -5.93
N GLY A 4 8.40 -23.83 -6.34
CA GLY A 4 7.93 -23.88 -7.74
C GLY A 4 6.55 -23.29 -8.00
N GLN A 5 5.76 -22.98 -6.96
CA GLN A 5 4.40 -22.48 -7.13
C GLN A 5 4.38 -20.95 -7.26
N THR A 6 3.81 -20.45 -8.36
CA THR A 6 3.57 -19.03 -8.57
C THR A 6 2.42 -18.82 -9.56
N ILE A 7 1.79 -17.65 -9.50
CA ILE A 7 0.87 -17.18 -10.54
C ILE A 7 1.18 -15.73 -10.90
N PHE A 8 1.15 -15.46 -12.21
CA PHE A 8 1.22 -14.09 -12.71
C PHE A 8 -0.18 -13.48 -12.84
N LEU A 9 -0.39 -12.37 -12.15
CA LEU A 9 -1.57 -11.51 -12.24
C LEU A 9 -1.22 -10.30 -13.14
N PRO A 10 -1.71 -10.25 -14.39
CA PRO A 10 -1.53 -9.06 -15.21
C PRO A 10 -2.36 -7.91 -14.65
N PHE A 11 -1.90 -6.68 -14.84
CA PHE A 11 -2.77 -5.54 -14.57
C PHE A 11 -3.95 -5.51 -15.54
N ALA A 12 -5.12 -5.08 -15.04
CA ALA A 12 -6.34 -4.97 -15.82
C ALA A 12 -6.24 -3.91 -16.93
N SER A 13 -5.32 -2.95 -16.78
CA SER A 13 -4.94 -1.94 -17.76
C SER A 13 -3.41 -1.75 -17.73
N LYS A 14 -2.86 -1.13 -18.78
CA LYS A 14 -1.43 -0.79 -18.82
C LYS A 14 -1.07 0.08 -17.61
N PHE A 15 0.05 -0.23 -16.95
CA PHE A 15 0.56 0.58 -15.85
C PHE A 15 0.73 2.04 -16.26
N SER A 16 0.33 2.95 -15.37
CA SER A 16 0.23 4.37 -15.66
C SER A 16 0.51 5.19 -14.41
N SER A 17 1.07 6.39 -14.58
CA SER A 17 1.19 7.37 -13.50
C SER A 17 -0.15 7.94 -13.05
N ALA A 18 -1.18 7.87 -13.89
CA ALA A 18 -2.45 8.55 -13.67
C ALA A 18 -3.36 7.85 -12.65
N TYR A 19 -3.30 6.52 -12.57
CA TYR A 19 -4.22 5.72 -11.78
C TYR A 19 -3.47 4.60 -11.04
N THR A 20 -3.98 4.19 -9.89
CA THR A 20 -3.47 3.01 -9.16
C THR A 20 -3.59 1.77 -10.07
N PRO A 21 -2.54 0.94 -10.21
CA PRO A 21 -2.62 -0.29 -10.98
C PRO A 21 -3.68 -1.21 -10.37
N THR A 22 -4.31 -2.04 -11.18
CA THR A 22 -5.41 -2.90 -10.72
C THR A 22 -5.25 -4.32 -11.24
N VAL A 23 -5.75 -5.31 -10.48
CA VAL A 23 -5.83 -6.71 -10.90
C VAL A 23 -7.29 -7.16 -10.93
N ARG A 24 -7.61 -8.12 -11.81
CA ARG A 24 -8.96 -8.67 -11.91
C ARG A 24 -9.16 -9.76 -10.87
N GLY A 25 -10.34 -9.81 -10.28
CA GLY A 25 -10.70 -10.85 -9.34
C GLY A 25 -12.21 -10.99 -9.12
N SER A 26 -12.58 -11.82 -8.16
CA SER A 26 -13.97 -11.98 -7.75
C SER A 26 -14.10 -12.34 -6.27
N ILE A 27 -15.27 -12.05 -5.72
CA ILE A 27 -15.70 -12.49 -4.39
C ILE A 27 -17.12 -13.02 -4.53
N ASN A 28 -17.37 -14.23 -4.06
CA ASN A 28 -18.66 -14.91 -4.17
C ASN A 28 -19.22 -14.88 -5.62
N GLY A 29 -18.34 -15.08 -6.61
CA GLY A 29 -18.69 -15.08 -8.04
C GLY A 29 -18.88 -13.69 -8.67
N LYS A 30 -18.96 -12.61 -7.88
CA LYS A 30 -19.05 -11.25 -8.42
C LYS A 30 -17.68 -10.72 -8.80
N ALA A 31 -17.54 -10.24 -10.03
CA ALA A 31 -16.29 -9.71 -10.56
C ALA A 31 -15.97 -8.31 -10.01
N PHE A 32 -14.67 -8.07 -9.79
CA PHE A 32 -14.12 -6.81 -9.34
C PHE A 32 -12.79 -6.52 -10.05
N THR A 33 -12.44 -5.24 -10.07
CA THR A 33 -11.11 -4.74 -10.42
C THR A 33 -10.51 -4.14 -9.16
N PHE A 34 -9.54 -4.84 -8.56
CA PHE A 34 -8.96 -4.47 -7.28
C PHE A 34 -7.74 -3.58 -7.48
N PRO A 35 -7.70 -2.36 -6.90
CA PRO A 35 -6.48 -1.55 -6.87
C PRO A 35 -5.36 -2.31 -6.15
N VAL A 36 -4.14 -2.30 -6.65
CA VAL A 36 -2.99 -2.86 -5.94
C VAL A 36 -2.29 -1.69 -5.28
N ASP A 37 -2.49 -1.51 -3.97
CA ASP A 37 -1.90 -0.44 -3.18
C ASP A 37 -0.88 -1.00 -2.17
N THR A 38 0.41 -0.79 -2.41
CA THR A 38 1.48 -1.19 -1.49
C THR A 38 1.67 -0.21 -0.32
N GLY A 39 0.99 0.94 -0.34
CA GLY A 39 1.00 1.95 0.72
C GLY A 39 0.13 1.60 1.93
N SER A 40 -0.71 0.58 1.82
CA SER A 40 -1.68 0.16 2.84
C SER A 40 -1.82 -1.37 2.89
N THR A 41 -2.61 -1.87 3.84
CA THR A 41 -2.86 -3.31 4.01
C THR A 41 -4.34 -3.56 4.27
N GLY A 42 -4.92 -4.55 3.59
CA GLY A 42 -6.31 -4.97 3.81
C GLY A 42 -7.23 -4.78 2.61
N LEU A 43 -8.40 -5.42 2.63
CA LEU A 43 -9.41 -5.28 1.59
C LEU A 43 -10.66 -4.63 2.15
N ILE A 44 -11.15 -3.58 1.48
CA ILE A 44 -12.33 -2.81 1.87
C ILE A 44 -13.33 -2.83 0.71
N ILE A 45 -14.57 -3.22 0.99
CA ILE A 45 -15.66 -3.29 0.01
C ILE A 45 -16.94 -2.76 0.62
N GLY A 46 -17.67 -1.91 -0.10
CA GLY A 46 -18.99 -1.45 0.36
C GLY A 46 -20.01 -2.58 0.40
N ALA A 47 -20.83 -2.64 1.46
CA ALA A 47 -21.83 -3.69 1.66
C ALA A 47 -22.77 -3.91 0.45
N PRO A 48 -23.27 -2.88 -0.27
CA PRO A 48 -24.11 -3.08 -1.45
C PRO A 48 -23.42 -3.86 -2.58
N LEU A 49 -22.10 -3.88 -2.60
CA LEU A 49 -21.34 -4.65 -3.58
C LEU A 49 -21.33 -6.14 -3.28
N LEU A 50 -21.66 -6.59 -2.08
CA LEU A 50 -21.68 -8.00 -1.68
C LEU A 50 -23.07 -8.40 -1.16
N PRO A 51 -24.12 -8.42 -2.00
CA PRO A 51 -25.50 -8.64 -1.54
C PRO A 51 -25.73 -10.00 -0.84
N ASN A 52 -24.87 -10.98 -1.10
CA ASN A 52 -24.91 -12.29 -0.45
C ASN A 52 -24.29 -12.29 0.96
N VAL A 53 -23.55 -11.24 1.33
CA VAL A 53 -23.01 -11.04 2.68
C VAL A 53 -24.04 -10.22 3.46
N LYS A 54 -24.95 -10.91 4.14
CA LYS A 54 -25.92 -10.27 5.02
C LYS A 54 -25.21 -9.85 6.30
N LEU A 55 -25.22 -8.55 6.60
CA LEU A 55 -24.81 -7.98 7.88
C LEU A 55 -26.03 -7.32 8.51
N ASP A 56 -26.86 -8.15 9.14
CA ASP A 56 -28.08 -7.74 9.84
C ASP A 56 -27.91 -7.95 11.35
N ALA A 57 -28.87 -7.44 12.14
CA ALA A 57 -28.80 -7.51 13.60
C ALA A 57 -28.62 -8.94 14.15
N LYS A 58 -29.02 -9.98 13.40
CA LYS A 58 -28.90 -11.37 13.86
C LYS A 58 -27.50 -11.93 13.67
N ASN A 59 -26.75 -11.44 12.69
CA ASN A 59 -25.54 -12.09 12.24
C ASN A 59 -24.31 -11.17 12.22
N GLU A 60 -24.48 -9.86 12.35
CA GLU A 60 -23.39 -8.88 12.35
C GLU A 60 -22.48 -9.05 13.59
N ALA A 61 -23.06 -9.43 14.73
CA ALA A 61 -22.34 -9.62 15.99
C ALA A 61 -21.28 -10.74 15.96
N LYS A 62 -21.36 -11.67 14.99
CA LYS A 62 -20.35 -12.73 14.83
C LYS A 62 -19.04 -12.22 14.24
N TYR A 63 -19.05 -11.02 13.67
CA TYR A 63 -17.90 -10.44 12.99
C TYR A 63 -17.31 -9.30 13.79
N GLN A 64 -15.98 -9.24 13.82
CA GLN A 64 -15.25 -8.16 14.47
C GLN A 64 -15.60 -6.82 13.80
N ARG A 65 -15.81 -5.78 14.62
CA ARG A 65 -15.98 -4.41 14.12
C ARG A 65 -14.66 -3.93 13.51
N GLY A 66 -14.75 -3.31 12.34
CA GLY A 66 -13.61 -2.71 11.66
C GLY A 66 -13.88 -1.29 11.21
N TRP A 67 -12.82 -0.54 10.98
CA TRP A 67 -12.87 0.82 10.43
C TRP A 67 -11.60 1.10 9.64
N GLU A 68 -11.66 2.07 8.74
CA GLU A 68 -10.48 2.66 8.10
C GLU A 68 -10.68 4.17 8.02
N PHE A 69 -9.63 4.95 8.29
CA PHE A 69 -9.67 6.40 8.15
C PHE A 69 -8.68 6.88 7.10
N LEU A 70 -9.18 7.58 6.09
CA LEU A 70 -8.34 8.15 5.03
C LEU A 70 -8.13 9.64 5.26
N ASP A 71 -7.00 9.97 5.89
CA ASP A 71 -6.59 11.34 6.28
C ASP A 71 -6.80 12.37 5.17
N SER A 72 -6.36 12.04 3.94
CA SER A 72 -6.40 12.94 2.78
C SER A 72 -7.81 13.42 2.42
N SER A 73 -8.83 12.63 2.75
CA SER A 73 -10.25 12.94 2.48
C SER A 73 -11.06 13.20 3.76
N SER A 74 -10.44 12.96 4.91
CA SER A 74 -11.11 12.89 6.22
C SER A 74 -12.33 11.97 6.20
N LEU A 75 -12.26 10.84 5.50
CA LEU A 75 -13.35 9.86 5.43
C LEU A 75 -13.08 8.71 6.40
N LEU A 76 -14.08 8.44 7.24
CA LEU A 76 -14.10 7.29 8.15
C LEU A 76 -15.08 6.25 7.62
N TYR A 77 -14.53 5.11 7.22
CA TYR A 77 -15.26 3.91 6.79
C TYR A 77 -15.46 3.01 7.99
N THR A 78 -16.67 2.50 8.21
CA THR A 78 -16.97 1.58 9.31
C THR A 78 -17.82 0.41 8.86
N GLY A 79 -17.60 -0.75 9.49
CA GLY A 79 -18.33 -1.98 9.18
C GLY A 79 -17.79 -3.19 9.94
N ARG A 80 -17.75 -4.34 9.26
CA ARG A 80 -17.32 -5.62 9.86
C ARG A 80 -16.25 -6.29 9.03
N PHE A 81 -15.29 -6.92 9.71
CA PHE A 81 -14.35 -7.83 9.09
C PHE A 81 -15.01 -9.19 8.88
N VAL A 82 -15.31 -9.49 7.63
CA VAL A 82 -15.92 -10.76 7.21
C VAL A 82 -14.83 -11.60 6.53
N PRO A 83 -14.54 -12.83 6.99
CA PRO A 83 -13.63 -13.72 6.30
C PRO A 83 -14.24 -14.12 4.96
N LEU A 84 -13.59 -13.73 3.86
CA LEU A 84 -14.06 -14.01 2.51
C LEU A 84 -12.94 -14.59 1.66
N ASN A 85 -13.34 -15.46 0.74
CA ASN A 85 -12.45 -15.94 -0.32
C ASN A 85 -12.45 -14.93 -1.46
N VAL A 86 -11.26 -14.45 -1.81
CA VAL A 86 -11.03 -13.56 -2.96
C VAL A 86 -10.28 -14.36 -4.01
N THR A 87 -10.83 -14.43 -5.21
CA THR A 87 -10.17 -15.08 -6.34
C THR A 87 -9.48 -14.02 -7.19
N PHE A 88 -8.18 -14.16 -7.44
CA PHE A 88 -7.45 -13.35 -8.43
C PHE A 88 -7.26 -14.12 -9.72
N TYR A 89 -7.39 -13.44 -10.85
CA TYR A 89 -7.27 -14.05 -12.17
C TYR A 89 -5.92 -13.74 -12.83
N GLY A 90 -5.29 -14.76 -13.40
CA GLY A 90 -4.11 -14.62 -14.24
C GLY A 90 -4.46 -14.16 -15.66
N LYS A 91 -3.55 -14.40 -16.61
CA LYS A 91 -3.76 -14.06 -18.03
C LYS A 91 -5.04 -14.65 -18.64
N THR A 92 -5.45 -15.82 -18.15
CA THR A 92 -6.69 -16.50 -18.51
C THR A 92 -7.49 -16.72 -17.23
N SER A 93 -8.82 -16.65 -17.27
CA SER A 93 -9.69 -16.91 -16.11
C SER A 93 -9.52 -18.33 -15.53
N ALA A 94 -9.08 -19.30 -16.35
CA ALA A 94 -8.72 -20.64 -15.91
C ALA A 94 -7.52 -20.68 -14.97
N ARG A 95 -6.66 -19.65 -14.99
CA ARG A 95 -5.54 -19.51 -14.05
C ARG A 95 -5.95 -18.57 -12.94
N ARG A 96 -5.95 -19.08 -11.70
CA ARG A 96 -6.44 -18.32 -10.56
C ARG A 96 -5.66 -18.62 -9.29
N ALA A 97 -5.62 -17.64 -8.40
CA ALA A 97 -5.27 -17.82 -7.00
C ALA A 97 -6.47 -17.51 -6.15
N VAL A 98 -6.68 -18.27 -5.08
CA VAL A 98 -7.67 -17.95 -4.05
C VAL A 98 -6.94 -17.55 -2.78
N THR A 99 -7.28 -16.40 -2.23
CA THR A 99 -6.85 -15.97 -0.90
C THR A 99 -8.04 -15.95 0.04
N GLN A 100 -7.80 -16.20 1.32
CA GLN A 100 -8.80 -16.00 2.36
C GLN A 100 -8.29 -14.92 3.31
N VAL A 101 -9.04 -13.83 3.45
CA VAL A 101 -8.68 -12.70 4.33
C VAL A 101 -9.92 -12.11 4.99
N PRO A 102 -9.77 -11.46 6.15
CA PRO A 102 -10.83 -10.62 6.70
C PRO A 102 -11.00 -9.36 5.84
N VAL A 103 -12.15 -9.26 5.17
CA VAL A 103 -12.52 -8.11 4.33
C VAL A 103 -13.37 -7.15 5.15
N LEU A 104 -13.00 -5.87 5.19
CA LEU A 104 -13.83 -4.83 5.77
C LEU A 104 -15.03 -4.56 4.85
N VAL A 105 -16.17 -5.14 5.20
CA VAL A 105 -17.45 -4.88 4.52
C VAL A 105 -18.06 -3.63 5.13
N VAL A 106 -17.99 -2.52 4.38
CA VAL A 106 -18.35 -1.18 4.86
C VAL A 106 -19.85 -0.97 4.83
N GLN A 107 -20.43 -0.67 5.99
CA GLN A 107 -21.85 -0.36 6.17
C GLN A 107 -22.10 1.14 6.25
N SER A 108 -21.09 1.94 6.63
CA SER A 108 -21.22 3.39 6.75
C SER A 108 -19.92 4.10 6.37
N VAL A 109 -20.09 5.29 5.79
CA VAL A 109 -19.00 6.22 5.50
C VAL A 109 -19.42 7.62 5.92
N VAL A 110 -18.59 8.27 6.74
CA VAL A 110 -18.82 9.64 7.19
C VAL A 110 -17.59 10.47 6.92
N LYS A 111 -17.79 11.78 6.72
CA LYS A 111 -16.69 12.73 6.75
C LYS A 111 -16.44 13.10 8.22
N CYS A 112 -15.24 12.83 8.70
CA CYS A 112 -14.85 12.98 10.10
C CYS A 112 -13.61 13.87 10.25
N PRO A 113 -13.76 15.20 10.11
CA PRO A 113 -12.66 16.13 10.36
C PRO A 113 -12.23 16.05 11.83
N GLY A 114 -10.92 15.90 12.05
CA GLY A 114 -10.35 15.79 13.39
C GLY A 114 -10.53 14.40 14.04
N TYR A 115 -10.80 13.36 13.24
CA TYR A 115 -10.66 11.99 13.71
C TYR A 115 -9.25 11.75 14.25
N ASN A 116 -9.15 11.15 15.44
CA ASN A 116 -7.88 10.70 15.99
C ASN A 116 -7.80 9.19 15.77
N PRO A 117 -6.88 8.68 14.94
CA PRO A 117 -6.81 7.25 14.64
C PRO A 117 -6.39 6.41 15.84
N THR A 118 -5.60 6.96 16.77
CA THR A 118 -5.14 6.27 17.97
C THR A 118 -6.25 6.04 19.00
N THR A 119 -7.16 7.01 19.16
CA THR A 119 -8.20 6.96 20.23
C THR A 119 -9.62 6.78 19.71
N GLY A 120 -9.87 7.13 18.44
CA GLY A 120 -11.21 7.20 17.85
C GLY A 120 -11.86 5.84 17.66
N LYS A 121 -11.08 4.77 17.44
CA LYS A 121 -11.56 3.38 17.31
C LYS A 121 -12.83 3.26 16.44
N GLY A 122 -12.84 3.85 15.26
CA GLY A 122 -13.97 3.82 14.34
C GLY A 122 -15.16 4.70 14.74
N VAL A 123 -15.00 5.59 15.71
CA VAL A 123 -16.04 6.53 16.17
C VAL A 123 -15.59 7.95 15.88
N CYS A 124 -16.38 8.66 15.08
CA CYS A 124 -16.13 10.08 14.83
C CYS A 124 -16.42 10.91 16.09
N PRO A 125 -15.59 11.92 16.44
CA PRO A 125 -15.85 12.76 17.60
C PRO A 125 -17.25 13.39 17.56
N LYS A 126 -17.89 13.49 18.74
CA LYS A 126 -19.26 14.00 18.88
C LYS A 126 -19.40 15.38 18.25
N GLY A 127 -20.42 15.57 17.41
CA GLY A 127 -20.68 16.83 16.70
C GLY A 127 -19.74 17.15 15.54
N LYS A 128 -18.77 16.28 15.21
CA LYS A 128 -17.84 16.46 14.08
C LYS A 128 -18.19 15.61 12.86
N SER A 129 -19.07 14.62 13.00
CA SER A 129 -19.51 13.78 11.87
C SER A 129 -20.32 14.59 10.87
N VAL A 130 -19.86 14.63 9.63
CA VAL A 130 -20.52 15.26 8.49
C VAL A 130 -20.95 14.16 7.51
N LYS A 131 -22.13 14.31 6.90
CA LYS A 131 -22.60 13.39 5.86
C LYS A 131 -21.59 13.33 4.72
N SER A 132 -21.13 12.13 4.39
CA SER A 132 -20.25 11.91 3.24
C SER A 132 -21.06 11.87 1.95
N THR A 133 -20.47 12.30 0.84
CA THR A 133 -20.98 12.09 -0.52
C THR A 133 -20.49 10.76 -1.12
N ALA A 134 -19.63 10.02 -0.42
CA ALA A 134 -19.13 8.73 -0.87
C ALA A 134 -20.27 7.71 -1.00
N ASN A 135 -20.37 7.08 -2.17
CA ASN A 135 -21.36 6.04 -2.42
C ASN A 135 -20.78 4.67 -2.04
N LEU A 136 -21.43 3.97 -1.12
CA LEU A 136 -21.03 2.62 -0.71
C LEU A 136 -20.93 1.65 -1.90
N SER A 137 -21.75 1.84 -2.94
CA SER A 137 -21.72 1.00 -4.15
C SER A 137 -20.46 1.17 -4.99
N HIS A 138 -19.61 2.17 -4.70
CA HIS A 138 -18.35 2.44 -5.41
C HIS A 138 -17.11 2.29 -4.51
N ILE A 139 -17.26 1.72 -3.32
CA ILE A 139 -16.13 1.52 -2.40
C ILE A 139 -15.48 0.18 -2.69
N THR A 140 -14.29 0.22 -3.27
CA THR A 140 -13.39 -0.93 -3.43
C THR A 140 -11.96 -0.45 -3.24
N TYR A 141 -11.24 -1.05 -2.31
CA TYR A 141 -9.85 -0.71 -2.01
C TYR A 141 -9.09 -1.94 -1.55
N MET A 142 -7.86 -2.14 -2.02
CA MET A 142 -7.04 -3.29 -1.66
C MET A 142 -5.58 -2.87 -1.41
N GLY A 143 -5.19 -2.92 -0.14
CA GLY A 143 -3.84 -2.78 0.35
C GLY A 143 -3.10 -4.11 0.39
N VAL A 144 -1.89 -4.14 -0.15
CA VAL A 144 -1.00 -5.32 -0.20
C VAL A 144 0.38 -5.03 0.39
N GLY A 145 0.54 -3.90 1.07
CA GLY A 145 1.75 -3.49 1.78
C GLY A 145 2.01 -4.28 3.07
N PHE A 146 3.09 -3.89 3.76
CA PHE A 146 3.53 -4.41 5.05
C PHE A 146 4.09 -3.27 5.92
N GLY A 147 4.33 -3.53 7.21
CA GLY A 147 4.88 -2.54 8.14
C GLY A 147 3.98 -1.33 8.37
N ARG A 148 2.66 -1.52 8.33
CA ARG A 148 1.65 -0.44 8.46
C ARG A 148 1.05 -0.36 9.87
N ASN A 149 1.05 -1.47 10.59
CA ASN A 149 0.60 -1.66 11.97
C ASN A 149 1.59 -1.10 13.01
N VAL A 150 2.09 0.12 12.80
CA VAL A 150 3.00 0.76 13.78
C VAL A 150 2.21 1.26 14.99
N ALA A 151 2.82 1.19 16.17
CA ALA A 151 2.20 1.62 17.41
C ALA A 151 1.68 3.06 17.30
N GLY A 152 0.42 3.29 17.69
CA GLY A 152 -0.23 4.60 17.63
C GLY A 152 -0.77 5.01 16.26
N SER A 153 -0.54 4.23 15.19
CA SER A 153 -1.07 4.54 13.85
C SER A 153 -2.60 4.48 13.76
N GLY A 154 -3.26 3.72 14.65
CA GLY A 154 -4.69 3.43 14.55
C GLY A 154 -5.07 2.51 13.39
N ILE A 155 -4.07 1.86 12.77
CA ILE A 155 -4.21 0.88 11.69
C ILE A 155 -3.84 -0.50 12.26
N ASP A 156 -4.53 -0.91 13.33
CA ASP A 156 -4.22 -2.15 14.07
C ASP A 156 -4.42 -3.41 13.21
N PHE A 157 -5.24 -3.33 12.16
CA PHE A 157 -5.46 -4.39 11.17
C PHE A 157 -4.47 -4.35 10.00
N GLY A 158 -3.47 -3.44 10.04
CA GLY A 158 -2.43 -3.32 9.03
C GLY A 158 -1.42 -4.47 9.03
N THR A 159 -1.88 -5.67 9.37
CA THR A 159 -1.11 -6.87 9.70
C THR A 159 -1.11 -7.88 8.55
N PRO A 160 -0.16 -8.85 8.53
CA PRO A 160 -0.02 -9.77 7.40
C PRO A 160 -1.24 -10.64 7.08
N ASP A 161 -2.11 -10.92 8.05
CA ASP A 161 -3.35 -11.70 7.91
C ASP A 161 -4.46 -10.96 7.15
N HIS A 162 -4.40 -9.64 7.08
CA HIS A 162 -5.29 -8.83 6.25
C HIS A 162 -4.77 -8.65 4.82
N ASN A 163 -3.49 -8.97 4.55
CA ASN A 163 -2.90 -8.79 3.23
C ASN A 163 -3.35 -9.92 2.26
N PRO A 164 -4.10 -9.61 1.20
CA PRO A 164 -4.63 -10.64 0.30
C PRO A 164 -3.57 -11.30 -0.59
N PHE A 165 -2.36 -10.75 -0.68
CA PHE A 165 -1.26 -11.39 -1.42
C PHE A 165 -0.46 -12.36 -0.56
N LEU A 166 -0.63 -12.33 0.78
CA LEU A 166 0.10 -13.21 1.69
C LEU A 166 -0.72 -14.41 2.15
N ASN A 167 -2.05 -14.39 2.00
CA ASN A 167 -2.96 -15.42 2.52
C ASN A 167 -3.55 -16.29 1.41
N VAL A 168 -2.75 -16.57 0.38
CA VAL A 168 -3.12 -17.45 -0.73
C VAL A 168 -3.22 -18.90 -0.23
N ILE A 169 -4.40 -19.49 -0.42
CA ILE A 169 -4.73 -20.85 0.02
C ILE A 169 -4.82 -21.85 -1.14
N ASP A 170 -4.99 -21.36 -2.37
CA ASP A 170 -5.07 -22.17 -3.58
C ASP A 170 -4.41 -21.46 -4.77
N ILE A 171 -3.69 -22.20 -5.60
CA ILE A 171 -3.27 -21.77 -6.94
C ILE A 171 -3.68 -22.86 -7.94
N ASN A 172 -4.57 -22.51 -8.87
CA ASN A 172 -5.07 -23.39 -9.92
C ASN A 172 -5.65 -24.72 -9.42
N GLY A 173 -6.33 -24.75 -8.27
CA GLY A 173 -6.89 -25.98 -7.70
C GLY A 173 -5.87 -26.82 -6.92
N HIS A 174 -4.67 -26.29 -6.67
CA HIS A 174 -3.64 -26.93 -5.87
C HIS A 174 -3.36 -26.16 -4.58
N SER A 175 -3.16 -26.91 -3.49
CA SER A 175 -2.73 -26.39 -2.19
C SER A 175 -1.43 -25.59 -2.29
N THR A 176 -1.33 -24.53 -1.48
CA THR A 176 -0.17 -23.63 -1.38
C THR A 176 0.90 -24.10 -0.38
N ALA A 177 0.90 -25.36 0.05
CA ALA A 177 1.89 -25.87 1.00
C ALA A 177 3.36 -25.71 0.55
N ARG A 178 3.63 -25.58 -0.76
CA ARG A 178 4.97 -25.34 -1.32
C ARG A 178 5.20 -23.90 -1.76
N LEU A 179 4.22 -23.02 -1.56
CA LEU A 179 4.30 -21.61 -1.91
C LEU A 179 5.29 -20.92 -0.98
N ARG A 180 6.28 -20.23 -1.57
CA ARG A 180 7.04 -19.24 -0.82
C ARG A 180 6.22 -17.96 -0.75
N THR A 181 5.55 -17.74 0.38
CA THR A 181 4.66 -16.59 0.59
C THR A 181 5.42 -15.28 0.42
N GLY A 182 4.95 -14.48 -0.53
CA GLY A 182 5.60 -13.28 -0.99
C GLY A 182 5.13 -12.95 -2.40
N TYR A 183 5.60 -11.82 -2.92
CA TYR A 183 5.23 -11.40 -4.27
C TYR A 183 6.31 -10.54 -4.93
N THR A 184 6.27 -10.49 -6.25
CA THR A 184 7.03 -9.51 -7.05
C THR A 184 6.06 -8.54 -7.71
N LEU A 185 6.42 -7.27 -7.86
CA LEU A 185 5.59 -6.25 -8.46
C LEU A 185 6.42 -5.38 -9.41
N SER A 186 5.92 -5.18 -10.63
CA SER A 186 6.55 -4.34 -11.66
C SER A 186 5.47 -3.63 -12.49
N THR A 187 5.86 -2.82 -13.48
CA THR A 187 4.89 -2.26 -14.46
C THR A 187 4.12 -3.30 -15.27
N LYS A 188 4.56 -4.56 -15.29
CA LYS A 188 3.90 -5.64 -16.04
C LYS A 188 2.75 -6.28 -15.26
N GLY A 189 2.82 -6.30 -13.93
CA GLY A 189 1.90 -7.02 -13.07
C GLY A 189 2.58 -7.59 -11.84
N VAL A 190 1.93 -8.59 -11.24
CA VAL A 190 2.32 -9.21 -9.97
C VAL A 190 2.61 -10.69 -10.18
N TYR A 191 3.67 -11.22 -9.59
CA TYR A 191 3.76 -12.66 -9.32
C TYR A 191 3.42 -12.90 -7.86
N LEU A 192 2.42 -13.74 -7.59
CA LEU A 192 2.16 -14.26 -6.25
C LEU A 192 2.91 -15.56 -6.07
N GLY A 193 3.68 -15.68 -4.98
CA GLY A 193 4.60 -16.79 -4.78
C GLY A 193 5.96 -16.51 -5.38
N LEU A 194 7.00 -16.56 -4.53
CA LEU A 194 8.38 -16.41 -4.95
C LEU A 194 8.95 -17.75 -5.43
N THR A 195 9.71 -17.70 -6.51
CA THR A 195 10.37 -18.85 -7.15
C THR A 195 11.74 -18.41 -7.60
N GLU A 196 12.68 -19.34 -7.74
CA GLU A 196 14.03 -19.03 -8.25
C GLU A 196 13.99 -18.24 -9.56
N LYS A 197 13.04 -18.57 -10.45
CA LYS A 197 12.87 -17.89 -11.73
C LYS A 197 12.46 -16.42 -11.61
N ASN A 198 11.56 -16.08 -10.69
CA ASN A 198 11.10 -14.70 -10.52
C ASN A 198 11.93 -13.90 -9.50
N THR A 199 12.94 -14.52 -8.87
CA THR A 199 13.89 -13.88 -7.96
C THR A 199 15.35 -13.96 -8.42
N ILE A 200 15.64 -14.43 -9.64
CA ILE A 200 17.01 -14.77 -10.08
C ILE A 200 18.00 -13.60 -10.04
N ASN A 201 17.51 -12.37 -10.28
CA ASN A 201 18.33 -11.15 -10.29
C ASN A 201 18.00 -10.24 -9.10
N ALA A 202 17.35 -10.76 -8.07
CA ALA A 202 16.92 -9.94 -6.94
C ALA A 202 18.09 -9.69 -6.00
N ASP A 203 18.38 -8.42 -5.74
CA ASP A 203 19.24 -8.04 -4.62
C ASP A 203 18.39 -7.70 -3.40
N TRP A 204 18.74 -8.28 -2.26
CA TRP A 204 17.87 -8.29 -1.08
C TRP A 204 18.40 -7.43 0.06
N VAL A 205 17.49 -6.66 0.66
CA VAL A 205 17.68 -6.12 2.01
C VAL A 205 16.94 -6.98 3.02
N LYS A 206 17.57 -7.23 4.17
CA LYS A 206 16.90 -7.85 5.31
C LYS A 206 16.04 -6.81 6.02
N LEU A 207 14.80 -7.19 6.35
CA LEU A 207 13.85 -6.38 7.09
C LEU A 207 13.95 -6.63 8.59
N GLU A 208 13.65 -5.60 9.36
CA GLU A 208 13.47 -5.70 10.81
C GLU A 208 12.08 -6.29 11.12
N ARG A 209 11.92 -6.86 12.31
CA ARG A 209 10.62 -7.40 12.76
C ARG A 209 9.56 -6.31 12.86
N GLY A 210 8.33 -6.68 12.52
CA GLY A 210 7.14 -5.83 12.68
C GLY A 210 6.67 -5.77 14.14
N ALA A 211 5.45 -5.26 14.33
CA ALA A 211 4.90 -4.98 15.66
C ALA A 211 4.17 -6.16 16.31
N THR A 212 3.93 -7.24 15.56
CA THR A 212 3.18 -8.42 16.04
C THR A 212 4.04 -9.68 16.07
N GLU A 213 3.57 -10.69 16.79
CA GLU A 213 4.19 -12.03 16.85
C GLU A 213 4.03 -12.85 15.55
N ASN A 214 3.26 -12.34 14.56
CA ASN A 214 3.10 -13.02 13.30
C ASN A 214 4.48 -13.09 12.60
N PRO A 215 4.98 -14.29 12.23
CA PRO A 215 6.33 -14.42 11.67
C PRO A 215 6.49 -13.74 10.30
N ARG A 216 5.39 -13.36 9.66
CA ARG A 216 5.36 -12.61 8.40
C ARG A 216 5.28 -11.09 8.60
N ASP A 217 5.27 -10.62 9.84
CA ASP A 217 5.19 -9.20 10.15
C ASP A 217 6.59 -8.58 10.19
N TRP A 218 6.79 -7.61 9.31
CA TRP A 218 8.07 -6.98 9.05
C TRP A 218 7.90 -5.46 9.04
N ALA A 219 8.90 -4.76 9.57
CA ALA A 219 8.95 -3.30 9.54
C ALA A 219 9.24 -2.79 8.12
N GLY A 220 9.01 -1.48 7.92
CA GLY A 220 9.28 -0.81 6.65
C GLY A 220 10.75 -0.89 6.22
N VAL A 221 10.97 -0.77 4.91
CA VAL A 221 12.30 -0.85 4.29
C VAL A 221 13.18 0.28 4.81
N ARG A 222 14.43 0.00 5.18
CA ARG A 222 15.41 1.06 5.52
C ARG A 222 15.89 1.76 4.25
N MET A 223 16.18 3.05 4.37
CA MET A 223 16.83 3.79 3.29
C MET A 223 17.75 4.89 3.85
N SER A 224 18.64 5.42 3.00
CA SER A 224 19.29 6.71 3.22
C SER A 224 19.13 7.62 2.00
N PHE A 225 19.07 8.94 2.19
CA PHE A 225 18.97 9.88 1.07
C PHE A 225 19.82 11.13 1.24
N LYS A 226 20.16 11.78 0.13
CA LYS A 226 20.89 13.04 0.04
C LYS A 226 20.09 14.08 -0.73
N VAL A 227 20.33 15.35 -0.42
CA VAL A 227 19.71 16.50 -1.09
C VAL A 227 20.83 17.38 -1.63
N ASN A 228 20.88 17.56 -2.95
CA ASN A 228 21.95 18.30 -3.64
C ASN A 228 23.36 17.80 -3.26
N GLY A 229 23.51 16.47 -3.14
CA GLY A 229 24.77 15.83 -2.74
C GLY A 229 25.12 15.95 -1.26
N ALA A 230 24.37 16.75 -0.48
CA ALA A 230 24.61 16.97 0.93
C ALA A 230 23.69 16.11 1.83
N GLY A 231 24.17 15.89 3.05
CA GLY A 231 23.48 15.12 4.08
C GLY A 231 23.66 13.61 3.94
N ASP A 232 23.05 12.90 4.89
CA ASP A 232 22.85 11.45 4.87
C ASP A 232 21.63 11.14 5.76
N PHE A 233 20.44 11.36 5.21
CA PHE A 233 19.18 11.24 5.92
C PHE A 233 18.79 9.76 6.02
N LYS A 234 19.15 9.11 7.13
CA LYS A 234 18.83 7.69 7.38
C LYS A 234 17.42 7.53 7.94
N GLY A 235 16.62 6.66 7.34
CA GLY A 235 15.20 6.56 7.64
C GLY A 235 14.54 5.31 7.10
N THR A 236 13.24 5.43 6.81
CA THR A 236 12.44 4.35 6.21
C THR A 236 11.83 4.76 4.87
N ALA A 237 11.55 3.75 4.05
CA ALA A 237 10.91 3.89 2.77
C ALA A 237 9.61 3.11 2.70
N LEU A 238 8.69 3.68 1.93
CA LEU A 238 7.47 3.04 1.48
C LEU A 238 7.42 3.15 -0.04
N VAL A 239 7.48 2.02 -0.74
CA VAL A 239 7.11 1.98 -2.15
C VAL A 239 5.59 1.91 -2.20
N ASP A 240 4.94 2.96 -2.68
CA ASP A 240 3.49 3.14 -2.59
C ASP A 240 2.87 3.22 -3.99
N THR A 241 2.21 2.15 -4.40
CA THR A 241 1.49 2.12 -5.68
C THR A 241 0.13 2.79 -5.66
N GLY A 242 -0.34 3.32 -4.53
CA GLY A 242 -1.60 4.04 -4.32
C GLY A 242 -1.55 5.53 -4.65
N VAL A 243 -0.36 6.16 -4.62
CA VAL A 243 -0.18 7.60 -4.94
C VAL A 243 0.80 7.86 -6.10
N PRO A 244 0.61 8.91 -6.92
CA PRO A 244 1.52 9.24 -8.03
C PRO A 244 2.67 10.18 -7.63
N GLN A 245 2.53 10.89 -6.50
CA GLN A 245 3.55 11.77 -5.95
C GLN A 245 4.46 11.04 -4.98
N MET A 246 5.63 11.62 -4.76
CA MET A 246 6.49 11.26 -3.64
C MET A 246 6.16 12.14 -2.43
N TYR A 247 6.14 11.55 -1.23
CA TYR A 247 6.23 12.31 0.02
C TYR A 247 7.64 12.15 0.58
N LEU A 248 8.29 13.26 0.95
CA LEU A 248 9.65 13.25 1.45
C LEU A 248 9.74 14.02 2.76
N GLN A 249 10.38 13.41 3.76
CA GLN A 249 10.65 14.00 5.05
C GLN A 249 12.15 13.94 5.33
N SER A 250 12.76 15.11 5.54
CA SER A 250 14.14 15.27 6.05
C SER A 250 14.18 15.64 7.53
N ALA A 251 13.05 16.06 8.09
CA ALA A 251 12.95 16.49 9.48
C ALA A 251 13.05 15.30 10.47
N PRO A 252 13.57 15.53 11.68
CA PRO A 252 14.06 16.81 12.21
C PRO A 252 15.50 17.16 11.80
N ILE A 253 16.17 16.30 11.03
CA ILE A 253 17.61 16.40 10.72
C ILE A 253 17.92 17.60 9.83
N GLY A 254 17.04 17.96 8.91
CA GLY A 254 17.26 19.08 8.00
C GLY A 254 15.99 19.50 7.26
N THR A 255 16.16 20.45 6.35
CA THR A 255 15.07 21.03 5.55
C THR A 255 15.22 20.67 4.07
N LEU A 256 14.08 20.60 3.37
CA LEU A 256 14.04 20.44 1.92
C LEU A 256 13.87 21.80 1.25
N PRO A 257 14.64 22.13 0.20
CA PRO A 257 14.36 23.29 -0.65
C PRO A 257 12.94 23.16 -1.19
N ASN A 258 12.07 24.11 -0.87
CA ASN A 258 10.67 24.02 -1.26
C ASN A 258 10.07 25.38 -1.61
N VAL A 259 9.03 25.33 -2.45
CA VAL A 259 8.21 26.47 -2.85
C VAL A 259 6.77 26.26 -2.39
N THR A 260 6.10 27.35 -2.03
CA THR A 260 4.66 27.35 -1.75
C THR A 260 3.91 27.70 -3.03
N ILE A 261 2.95 26.86 -3.40
CA ILE A 261 2.14 27.02 -4.61
C ILE A 261 0.64 26.95 -4.27
N PRO A 262 -0.25 27.49 -5.12
CA PRO A 262 -1.68 27.22 -5.02
C PRO A 262 -1.94 25.70 -5.02
N ASN A 263 -2.82 25.24 -4.14
CA ASN A 263 -3.15 23.82 -4.07
C ASN A 263 -4.08 23.43 -5.23
N PRO A 264 -3.67 22.47 -6.10
CA PRO A 264 -4.51 22.04 -7.22
C PRO A 264 -5.66 21.11 -6.79
N ALA A 265 -5.73 20.69 -5.53
CA ALA A 265 -6.79 19.81 -5.04
C ALA A 265 -8.13 20.56 -4.95
N PRO A 266 -9.26 19.93 -5.32
CA PRO A 266 -10.57 20.53 -5.18
C PRO A 266 -10.89 20.78 -3.70
N SER A 267 -11.63 21.86 -3.45
CA SER A 267 -12.10 22.20 -2.10
C SER A 267 -12.97 21.08 -1.52
N PRO A 268 -12.86 20.77 -0.21
CA PRO A 268 -12.04 21.45 0.78
C PRO A 268 -10.63 20.89 0.87
N ALA A 269 -9.66 21.70 0.48
CA ALA A 269 -8.24 21.48 0.69
C ALA A 269 -7.60 22.83 1.09
N PRO A 270 -6.46 22.84 1.79
CA PRO A 270 -5.75 24.08 2.09
C PRO A 270 -5.49 24.88 0.81
N LYS A 271 -5.63 26.22 0.85
CA LYS A 271 -5.46 27.10 -0.33
C LYS A 271 -4.08 26.96 -0.98
N TYR A 272 -3.06 26.66 -0.18
CA TYR A 272 -1.69 26.50 -0.63
C TYR A 272 -1.12 25.16 -0.21
N THR A 273 -0.15 24.65 -0.97
CA THR A 273 0.65 23.49 -0.62
C THR A 273 2.12 23.74 -0.92
N ARG A 274 3.00 22.90 -0.36
CA ARG A 274 4.44 22.94 -0.60
C ARG A 274 4.87 21.91 -1.63
N ARG A 275 5.92 22.22 -2.38
CA ARG A 275 6.59 21.31 -3.33
C ARG A 275 8.09 21.47 -3.18
N VAL A 276 8.84 20.37 -3.25
CA VAL A 276 10.30 20.46 -3.37
C VAL A 276 10.62 21.21 -4.67
N THR A 277 11.58 22.13 -4.61
CA THR A 277 11.93 23.00 -5.74
C THR A 277 12.42 22.18 -6.92
N LYS A 278 11.96 22.49 -8.14
CA LYS A 278 12.45 21.84 -9.37
C LYS A 278 13.97 22.01 -9.50
N GLY A 279 14.65 20.99 -10.02
CA GLY A 279 16.11 20.94 -10.12
C GLY A 279 16.82 20.54 -8.83
N THR A 280 16.12 20.40 -7.70
CA THR A 280 16.71 19.80 -6.50
C THR A 280 17.07 18.34 -6.80
N HIS A 281 18.33 17.98 -6.60
CA HIS A 281 18.83 16.64 -6.82
C HIS A 281 18.57 15.78 -5.60
N LEU A 282 17.94 14.63 -5.80
CA LEU A 282 17.63 13.67 -4.75
C LEU A 282 18.26 12.33 -5.11
N ALA A 283 19.11 11.83 -4.21
CA ALA A 283 19.71 10.51 -4.34
C ALA A 283 19.28 9.67 -3.14
N PHE A 284 18.86 8.44 -3.37
CA PHE A 284 18.43 7.48 -2.37
C PHE A 284 19.23 6.18 -2.54
N ALA A 285 19.51 5.51 -1.43
CA ALA A 285 20.09 4.18 -1.42
C ALA A 285 19.33 3.28 -0.43
N PHE A 286 19.14 2.03 -0.81
CA PHE A 286 18.43 1.02 -0.02
C PHE A 286 19.42 -0.09 0.35
N PRO A 287 19.74 -0.34 1.64
CA PRO A 287 19.23 0.37 2.81
C PRO A 287 19.96 1.69 3.11
N ASN A 288 21.16 1.90 2.54
CA ASN A 288 21.98 3.09 2.74
C ASN A 288 23.08 3.16 1.67
N PHE A 289 23.89 4.23 1.68
CA PHE A 289 24.94 4.43 0.66
C PHE A 289 26.16 3.52 0.86
N GLU A 290 26.37 2.97 2.05
CA GLU A 290 27.53 2.12 2.34
C GLU A 290 27.33 0.66 1.92
N ARG A 291 26.09 0.16 1.96
CA ARG A 291 25.71 -1.24 1.67
C ARG A 291 24.50 -1.34 0.75
N GLY A 292 24.30 -0.32 -0.09
CA GLY A 292 23.13 -0.20 -0.94
C GLY A 292 23.04 -1.34 -1.95
N VAL A 293 21.87 -1.97 -2.03
CA VAL A 293 21.50 -2.95 -3.06
C VAL A 293 20.73 -2.31 -4.21
N ALA A 294 20.15 -1.14 -3.99
CA ALA A 294 19.47 -0.35 -5.00
C ALA A 294 19.69 1.14 -4.76
N GLY A 295 19.74 1.91 -5.85
CA GLY A 295 19.90 3.36 -5.83
C GLY A 295 18.84 4.04 -6.69
N TYR A 296 18.28 5.15 -6.22
CA TYR A 296 17.28 5.93 -6.93
C TYR A 296 17.70 7.39 -6.95
N ASP A 297 18.00 7.93 -8.12
CA ASP A 297 18.71 9.19 -8.29
C ASP A 297 18.07 10.01 -9.41
N PHE A 298 17.64 11.24 -9.10
CA PHE A 298 17.02 12.14 -10.07
C PHE A 298 17.02 13.61 -9.63
N ALA A 299 16.87 14.51 -10.60
CA ALA A 299 16.54 15.91 -10.36
C ALA A 299 15.01 16.12 -10.36
N VAL A 300 14.47 16.79 -9.35
CA VAL A 300 13.02 17.01 -9.21
C VAL A 300 12.48 17.76 -10.44
N GLY A 301 11.51 17.15 -11.12
CA GLY A 301 10.88 17.72 -12.31
C GLY A 301 11.57 17.37 -13.63
N ASP A 302 12.54 16.44 -13.60
CA ASP A 302 13.13 15.87 -14.81
C ASP A 302 12.11 14.98 -15.54
N ALA A 303 11.59 15.47 -16.65
CA ALA A 303 10.61 14.73 -17.45
C ALA A 303 11.23 13.58 -18.27
N ALA A 304 12.54 13.57 -18.45
CA ALA A 304 13.24 12.50 -19.17
C ALA A 304 13.43 11.26 -18.29
N PHE A 305 13.41 11.42 -16.97
CA PHE A 305 13.56 10.31 -16.03
C PHE A 305 12.25 9.50 -15.90
N PRO A 306 12.19 8.23 -16.35
CA PRO A 306 10.93 7.49 -16.42
C PRO A 306 10.23 7.28 -15.07
N SER A 307 11.02 7.16 -14.00
CA SER A 307 10.49 6.96 -12.64
C SER A 307 10.14 8.26 -11.90
N GLN A 308 10.33 9.43 -12.53
CA GLN A 308 10.05 10.73 -11.94
C GLN A 308 8.67 10.76 -11.26
N PRO A 309 8.57 11.06 -9.95
CA PRO A 309 7.27 11.20 -9.31
C PRO A 309 6.53 12.41 -9.89
N LYS A 310 5.19 12.38 -9.89
CA LYS A 310 4.36 13.48 -10.43
C LYS A 310 4.76 14.84 -9.85
N TYR A 311 5.16 14.85 -8.58
CA TYR A 311 5.86 15.90 -7.88
C TYR A 311 6.40 15.32 -6.56
N VAL A 312 7.25 16.08 -5.86
CA VAL A 312 7.70 15.74 -4.51
C VAL A 312 7.07 16.71 -3.50
N GLN A 313 6.31 16.15 -2.56
CA GLN A 313 5.67 16.88 -1.46
C GLN A 313 6.54 16.75 -0.21
N PRO A 314 7.10 17.85 0.32
CA PRO A 314 7.74 17.81 1.62
C PRO A 314 6.67 17.57 2.70
N VAL A 315 6.95 16.67 3.66
CA VAL A 315 6.09 16.36 4.81
C VAL A 315 6.88 16.39 6.12
N SER A 316 6.17 16.49 7.24
CA SER A 316 6.75 16.53 8.60
C SER A 316 5.80 15.81 9.57
N ILE A 317 5.43 14.58 9.21
CA ILE A 317 4.39 13.79 9.89
C ILE A 317 4.97 12.69 10.79
N GLY A 318 6.27 12.39 10.67
CA GLY A 318 6.95 11.35 11.45
C GLY A 318 8.06 11.86 12.37
N SER A 319 8.69 10.94 13.09
CA SER A 319 9.80 11.21 14.02
C SER A 319 11.19 11.27 13.37
N GLY A 320 11.30 10.97 12.07
CA GLY A 320 12.58 10.95 11.37
C GLY A 320 12.45 10.95 9.86
N PRO A 321 13.58 10.84 9.14
CA PRO A 321 13.58 10.80 7.69
C PRO A 321 12.71 9.69 7.12
N PHE A 322 11.97 10.02 6.06
CA PHE A 322 11.04 9.09 5.43
C PHE A 322 10.85 9.44 3.95
N VAL A 323 10.71 8.41 3.13
CA VAL A 323 10.26 8.56 1.74
C VAL A 323 9.09 7.63 1.44
N ASN A 324 8.03 8.19 0.91
CA ASN A 324 7.04 7.46 0.13
C ASN A 324 7.36 7.73 -1.34
N THR A 325 7.78 6.72 -2.11
CA THR A 325 8.27 6.93 -3.48
C THR A 325 7.18 7.31 -4.47
N GLY A 326 5.94 6.93 -4.18
CA GLY A 326 4.85 6.88 -5.15
C GLY A 326 5.04 5.79 -6.21
N ARG A 327 4.00 5.60 -7.01
CA ARG A 327 3.87 4.48 -7.96
C ARG A 327 4.84 4.56 -9.13
N ASN A 328 5.25 5.77 -9.52
CA ASN A 328 6.15 5.96 -10.66
C ASN A 328 7.52 5.31 -10.45
N PHE A 329 7.90 5.03 -9.20
CA PHE A 329 9.08 4.23 -8.87
C PHE A 329 9.15 2.94 -9.70
N LEU A 330 8.02 2.26 -9.92
CA LEU A 330 7.98 0.99 -10.65
C LEU A 330 8.34 1.11 -12.15
N PHE A 331 8.41 2.30 -12.74
CA PHE A 331 8.90 2.45 -14.13
C PHE A 331 10.38 2.08 -14.27
N GLY A 332 11.15 2.15 -13.19
CA GLY A 332 12.58 1.84 -13.16
C GLY A 332 12.93 0.63 -12.29
N PHE A 333 11.98 0.10 -11.53
CA PHE A 333 12.22 -0.97 -10.56
C PHE A 333 11.16 -2.07 -10.66
N THR A 334 11.62 -3.31 -10.44
CA THR A 334 10.76 -4.36 -9.90
C THR A 334 10.97 -4.36 -8.39
N ILE A 335 9.93 -4.63 -7.60
CA ILE A 335 10.11 -4.85 -6.16
C ILE A 335 9.69 -6.27 -5.81
N LEU A 336 10.29 -6.81 -4.77
CA LEU A 336 9.99 -8.14 -4.26
C LEU A 336 9.79 -8.07 -2.74
N PHE A 337 8.80 -8.78 -2.24
CA PHE A 337 8.61 -8.95 -0.80
C PHE A 337 8.57 -10.44 -0.48
N ASP A 338 9.49 -10.85 0.37
CA ASP A 338 9.60 -12.19 0.92
C ASP A 338 9.15 -12.19 2.37
N ALA A 339 7.90 -12.60 2.58
CA ALA A 339 7.28 -12.59 3.90
C ALA A 339 7.80 -13.70 4.80
N VAL A 340 8.43 -14.75 4.24
CA VAL A 340 8.93 -15.89 5.02
C VAL A 340 10.22 -15.52 5.74
N ASP A 341 11.19 -14.95 5.01
CA ASP A 341 12.51 -14.61 5.58
C ASP A 341 12.68 -13.13 5.92
N GLY A 342 11.66 -12.30 5.64
CA GLY A 342 11.72 -10.87 5.91
C GLY A 342 12.73 -10.17 5.03
N ARG A 343 12.52 -10.25 3.72
CA ARG A 343 13.42 -9.60 2.76
C ARG A 343 12.62 -8.74 1.80
N PHE A 344 13.18 -7.59 1.46
CA PHE A 344 12.68 -6.74 0.39
C PHE A 344 13.72 -6.66 -0.71
N GLY A 345 13.32 -6.88 -1.94
CA GLY A 345 14.22 -6.96 -3.08
C GLY A 345 13.90 -5.94 -4.15
N PHE A 346 14.90 -5.68 -4.99
CA PHE A 346 14.81 -4.85 -6.19
C PHE A 346 15.24 -5.66 -7.41
#